data_AF-A0A7W0V297-F1
#
_entry.id   AF-A0A7W0V297-F1
#
_cell.length_a   1.000
_cell.length_b   1.000
_cell.length_c   1.000
_cell.angle_alpha   90.00
_cell.angle_beta   90.00
_cell.angle_gamma   90.00
#
_symmetry.space_group_name_H-M   'P 1'
#
loop_
_entity.id
_entity.type
_entity.pdbx_description
1 polymer ?
#
loop_
_entity_poly.entity_id
_entity_poly.type
_entity_poly.pdbx_seq_one_letter_code
_entity_poly.pdbx_strand_id
1 'polypeptide(L)'
;TTANLCTPGTHVVRNGSLLTQHCLNSASKTYDGDQWVRVEVVVLGDKQIRHVIEGQTVLSYEKPQIGGGNVTNFVEWVKKDGELLGEGYIALQSESHPVEFRKVELLNLIGCTDPKATNYKSYYVKADNSKCVFEQRNIKE
;
A
#
# COMPACT_ATOMS: atom_id res chain seq x y z
N THR A 1 12.70 -14.66 -5.25
CA THR A 1 11.27 -14.34 -5.09
C THR A 1 11.04 -12.88 -5.51
N THR A 2 9.85 -12.54 -5.97
CA THR A 2 9.46 -11.21 -6.50
C THR A 2 8.52 -10.48 -5.52
N ALA A 3 8.49 -9.15 -5.53
CA ALA A 3 7.68 -8.34 -4.59
C ALA A 3 7.92 -8.68 -3.10
N ASN A 4 9.20 -8.85 -2.75
CA ASN A 4 9.65 -8.88 -1.37
C ASN A 4 9.43 -7.52 -0.70
N LEU A 5 9.50 -7.48 0.62
CA LEU A 5 9.46 -6.24 1.38
C LEU A 5 10.83 -6.01 2.01
N CYS A 6 11.43 -4.85 1.80
CA CYS A 6 12.56 -4.40 2.62
C CYS A 6 12.17 -3.13 3.39
N THR A 7 12.53 -3.06 4.67
CA THR A 7 12.05 -2.07 5.63
C THR A 7 13.20 -1.25 6.23
N PRO A 8 13.95 -0.47 5.44
CA PRO A 8 14.92 0.47 6.02
C PRO A 8 14.17 1.49 6.88
N GLY A 9 14.61 1.69 8.12
CA GLY A 9 14.01 2.63 9.06
C GLY A 9 12.55 2.35 9.44
N THR A 10 12.05 1.16 9.12
CA THR A 10 10.69 0.72 9.49
C THR A 10 10.66 -0.74 9.94
N HIS A 11 9.57 -1.10 10.62
CA HIS A 11 9.21 -2.47 10.99
C HIS A 11 7.76 -2.76 10.62
N VAL A 12 7.40 -4.04 10.57
CA VAL A 12 6.02 -4.48 10.30
C VAL A 12 5.64 -5.62 11.23
N VAL A 13 4.35 -5.85 11.41
CA VAL A 13 3.82 -7.01 12.14
C VAL A 13 3.31 -8.06 11.16
N ARG A 14 3.62 -9.33 11.43
CA ARG A 14 3.04 -10.48 10.70
C ARG A 14 2.69 -11.56 11.69
N ASN A 15 1.47 -12.10 11.61
CA ASN A 15 0.97 -13.13 12.51
C ASN A 15 1.15 -12.75 14.00
N GLY A 16 0.87 -11.48 14.34
CA GLY A 16 1.01 -10.95 15.70
C GLY A 16 2.44 -10.68 16.19
N SER A 17 3.47 -11.01 15.40
CA SER A 17 4.87 -10.80 15.76
C SER A 17 5.47 -9.58 15.04
N LEU A 18 6.17 -8.72 15.78
CA LEU A 18 6.95 -7.62 15.20
C LEU A 18 8.18 -8.19 14.48
N LEU A 19 8.29 -7.89 13.18
CA LEU A 19 9.42 -8.29 12.36
C LEU A 19 10.40 -7.13 12.23
N THR A 20 11.60 -7.32 12.77
CA THR A 20 12.67 -6.32 12.77
C THR A 20 13.75 -6.55 11.70
N GLN A 21 13.67 -7.68 11.00
CA GLN A 21 14.59 -8.02 9.91
C GLN A 21 14.39 -7.12 8.71
N HIS A 22 15.49 -6.77 8.04
CA HIS A 22 15.47 -5.77 6.97
C HIS A 22 14.68 -6.23 5.74
N CYS A 23 14.77 -7.50 5.32
CA CYS A 23 14.05 -7.99 4.15
C CYS A 23 13.21 -9.23 4.48
N LEU A 24 12.00 -9.26 3.92
CA LEU A 24 11.01 -10.32 4.02
C LEU A 24 10.74 -10.89 2.64
N ASN A 25 10.99 -12.19 2.48
CA ASN A 25 10.68 -12.88 1.24
C ASN A 25 9.17 -13.10 1.10
N SER A 26 8.64 -12.82 -0.09
CA SER A 26 7.31 -13.23 -0.50
C SER A 26 7.28 -14.73 -0.84
N ALA A 27 6.08 -15.29 -0.95
CA ALA A 27 5.86 -16.66 -1.38
C ALA A 27 5.85 -16.82 -2.93
N SER A 28 6.18 -15.77 -3.68
CA SER A 28 6.16 -15.82 -5.15
C SER A 28 7.36 -16.58 -5.71
N LYS A 29 7.21 -17.11 -6.93
CA LYS A 29 8.36 -17.53 -7.73
C LYS A 29 9.24 -16.33 -8.13
N THR A 30 10.46 -16.62 -8.55
CA THR A 30 11.27 -15.65 -9.29
C THR A 30 10.80 -15.60 -10.74
N TYR A 31 10.84 -14.41 -11.33
CA TYR A 31 10.52 -14.18 -12.74
C TYR A 31 11.82 -13.73 -13.42
N ASP A 32 12.48 -14.64 -14.11
CA ASP A 32 13.81 -14.43 -14.69
C ASP A 32 13.72 -13.93 -16.14
N GLY A 33 14.68 -13.10 -16.57
CA GLY A 33 14.75 -12.57 -17.93
C GLY A 33 13.69 -11.52 -18.27
N ASP A 34 13.55 -11.23 -19.56
CA ASP A 34 12.70 -10.15 -20.06
C ASP A 34 11.24 -10.59 -20.16
N GLN A 35 10.47 -10.33 -19.11
CA GLN A 35 9.05 -10.60 -19.07
C GLN A 35 8.27 -9.53 -18.31
N TRP A 36 7.05 -9.27 -18.77
CA TRP A 36 6.12 -8.40 -18.04
C TRP A 36 5.51 -9.18 -16.87
N VAL A 37 5.66 -8.63 -15.67
CA VAL A 37 5.05 -9.15 -14.44
C VAL A 37 4.03 -8.14 -13.92
N ARG A 38 2.80 -8.59 -13.66
CA ARG A 38 1.79 -7.77 -13.00
C ARG A 38 1.98 -7.82 -11.49
N VAL A 39 2.21 -6.65 -10.90
CA VAL A 39 2.29 -6.43 -9.47
C VAL A 39 1.14 -5.52 -9.03
N GLU A 40 0.46 -5.89 -7.96
CA GLU A 40 -0.50 -5.03 -7.29
C GLU A 40 -0.13 -4.96 -5.80
N VAL A 41 -0.28 -3.78 -5.20
CA VAL A 41 -0.09 -3.59 -3.76
C VAL A 41 -1.36 -2.97 -3.21
N VAL A 42 -2.03 -3.69 -2.33
CA VAL A 42 -3.26 -3.23 -1.67
C VAL A 42 -2.90 -2.70 -0.30
N VAL A 43 -3.11 -1.40 -0.09
CA VAL A 43 -2.77 -0.69 1.15
C VAL A 43 -4.05 -0.23 1.84
N LEU A 44 -4.31 -0.76 3.03
CA LEU A 44 -5.44 -0.37 3.89
C LEU A 44 -4.92 0.41 5.10
N GLY A 45 -4.27 1.54 4.83
CA GLY A 45 -3.58 2.34 5.84
C GLY A 45 -2.53 1.53 6.60
N ASP A 46 -2.49 1.72 7.92
CA ASP A 46 -1.63 0.99 8.86
C ASP A 46 -2.19 -0.40 9.22
N LYS A 47 -3.40 -0.75 8.77
CA LYS A 47 -4.07 -1.99 9.20
C LYS A 47 -3.59 -3.21 8.45
N GLN A 48 -3.46 -3.13 7.13
CA GLN A 48 -3.06 -4.27 6.32
C GLN A 48 -2.47 -3.81 4.99
N ILE A 49 -1.37 -4.46 4.60
CA ILE A 49 -0.76 -4.31 3.29
C ILE A 49 -0.57 -5.70 2.67
N ARG A 50 -0.98 -5.85 1.41
CA ARG A 50 -0.84 -7.09 0.64
C ARG A 50 -0.11 -6.84 -0.67
N HIS A 51 0.87 -7.68 -0.97
CA HIS A 51 1.49 -7.73 -2.29
C HIS A 51 0.86 -8.87 -3.08
N VAL A 52 0.48 -8.58 -4.31
CA VAL A 52 -0.16 -9.51 -5.24
C VAL A 52 0.67 -9.57 -6.51
N ILE A 53 0.97 -10.79 -6.95
CA ILE A 53 1.67 -11.06 -8.21
C ILE A 53 0.75 -11.94 -9.05
N GLU A 54 0.48 -11.54 -10.29
CA GLU A 54 -0.38 -12.30 -11.23
C GLU A 54 -1.71 -12.75 -10.59
N GLY A 55 -2.35 -11.87 -9.81
CA GLY A 55 -3.62 -12.13 -9.13
C GLY A 55 -3.53 -12.97 -7.84
N GLN A 56 -2.34 -13.44 -7.45
CA GLN A 56 -2.13 -14.22 -6.22
C GLN A 56 -1.48 -13.38 -5.13
N THR A 57 -2.03 -13.39 -3.92
CA THR A 57 -1.39 -12.73 -2.76
C THR A 57 -0.16 -13.51 -2.34
N VAL A 58 1.00 -12.86 -2.39
CA VAL A 58 2.31 -13.48 -2.11
C VAL A 58 2.95 -12.99 -0.83
N LEU A 59 2.50 -11.85 -0.30
CA LEU A 59 2.94 -11.31 0.99
C LEU A 59 1.79 -10.52 1.63
N SER A 60 1.67 -10.63 2.96
CA SER A 60 0.70 -9.87 3.76
C SER A 60 1.31 -9.55 5.12
N TYR A 61 1.13 -8.30 5.56
CA TYR A 61 1.61 -7.77 6.84
C TYR A 61 0.75 -6.58 7.29
N GLU A 62 0.97 -6.14 8.52
CA GLU A 62 0.16 -5.16 9.23
C GLU A 62 1.07 -4.18 9.99
N LYS A 63 0.50 -3.06 10.44
CA LYS A 63 1.15 -2.11 11.35
C LYS A 63 2.58 -1.72 10.91
N PRO A 64 2.76 -1.21 9.68
CA PRO A 64 4.03 -0.57 9.34
C PRO A 64 4.29 0.55 10.35
N GLN A 65 5.48 0.57 10.92
CA GLN A 65 5.87 1.53 11.95
C GLN A 65 7.29 1.99 11.76
N ILE A 66 7.58 3.23 12.13
CA ILE A 66 8.96 3.73 12.21
C ILE A 66 9.73 2.86 13.20
N GLY A 67 10.94 2.46 12.84
CA GLY A 67 11.78 1.60 13.70
C GLY A 67 12.98 1.02 12.97
N GLY A 68 13.97 0.51 13.71
CA GLY A 68 15.11 -0.18 13.11
C GLY A 68 16.19 0.75 12.54
N GLY A 69 17.14 0.12 11.83
CA GLY A 69 18.35 0.76 11.28
C GLY A 69 18.33 0.89 9.75
N ASN A 70 19.51 0.82 9.13
CA ASN A 70 19.71 0.98 7.68
C ASN A 70 19.29 2.35 7.11
N VAL A 71 19.19 3.35 7.99
CA VAL A 71 19.00 4.76 7.64
C VAL A 71 20.04 5.56 8.41
N THR A 72 20.74 6.44 7.72
CA THR A 72 21.75 7.36 8.30
C THR A 72 21.37 8.79 7.97
N ASN A 73 21.91 9.76 8.71
CA ASN A 73 21.65 11.20 8.50
C ASN A 73 20.15 11.59 8.54
N PHE A 74 19.36 10.86 9.34
CA PHE A 74 17.96 11.20 9.55
C PHE A 74 17.83 12.34 10.55
N VAL A 75 16.67 13.00 10.51
CA VAL A 75 16.32 14.05 11.46
C VAL A 75 15.65 13.39 12.67
N GLU A 76 16.24 13.56 13.87
CA GLU A 76 15.84 12.84 15.08
C GLU A 76 14.33 12.98 15.40
N TRP A 77 13.76 14.18 15.23
CA TRP A 77 12.34 14.42 15.51
C TRP A 77 11.38 13.77 14.50
N VAL A 78 11.89 13.27 13.36
CA VAL A 78 11.13 12.51 12.36
C VAL A 78 11.16 11.01 12.69
N LYS A 79 12.27 10.49 13.24
CA LYS A 79 12.42 9.06 13.54
C LYS A 79 11.85 8.70 14.91
N LYS A 80 10.53 8.75 15.05
CA LYS A 80 9.83 8.34 16.27
C LYS A 80 9.52 6.85 16.26
N ASP A 81 10.41 6.04 16.83
CA ASP A 81 10.24 4.59 16.83
C ASP A 81 8.90 4.16 17.47
N GLY A 82 8.20 3.27 16.78
CA GLY A 82 6.85 2.82 17.13
C GLY A 82 5.71 3.64 16.52
N GLU A 83 5.98 4.78 15.88
CA GLU A 83 4.93 5.54 15.19
C GLU A 83 4.39 4.77 13.98
N LEU A 84 3.06 4.55 13.95
CA LEU A 84 2.38 3.84 12.86
C LEU A 84 2.34 4.69 11.59
N LEU A 85 2.57 4.05 10.45
CA LEU A 85 2.58 4.68 9.13
C LEU A 85 1.28 4.35 8.39
N GLY A 86 0.32 5.28 8.42
CA GLY A 86 -0.97 5.12 7.75
C GLY A 86 -1.05 5.67 6.32
N GLU A 87 -0.09 6.50 5.92
CA GLU A 87 -0.04 7.18 4.64
C GLU A 87 1.41 7.53 4.24
N GLY A 88 1.63 7.91 2.99
CA GLY A 88 2.95 8.26 2.50
C GLY A 88 3.00 8.43 0.98
N TYR A 89 4.21 8.42 0.45
CA TYR A 89 4.46 8.57 -0.99
C TYR A 89 4.64 7.21 -1.67
N ILE A 90 4.29 7.16 -2.95
CA ILE A 90 4.58 6.02 -3.83
C ILE A 90 5.73 6.42 -4.75
N ALA A 91 6.79 5.62 -4.76
CA ALA A 91 7.94 5.80 -5.63
C ALA A 91 8.22 4.51 -6.40
N LEU A 92 8.65 4.65 -7.64
CA LEU A 92 9.12 3.55 -8.48
C LEU A 92 10.61 3.76 -8.72
N GLN A 93 11.43 2.80 -8.33
CA GLN A 93 12.88 2.90 -8.31
C GLN A 93 13.52 1.61 -8.82
N SER A 94 14.67 1.72 -9.50
CA SER A 94 15.64 0.63 -9.68
C SER A 94 16.69 0.65 -8.57
N GLU A 95 17.01 -0.52 -8.00
CA GLU A 95 17.98 -0.61 -6.91
C GLU A 95 19.40 -1.05 -7.37
N SER A 96 19.58 -1.50 -8.62
CA SER A 96 20.91 -1.84 -9.18
C SER A 96 20.88 -2.14 -10.69
N HIS A 97 19.78 -2.73 -11.16
CA HIS A 97 19.62 -3.17 -12.55
C HIS A 97 18.54 -2.34 -13.25
N PRO A 98 18.56 -2.25 -14.58
CA PRO A 98 17.48 -1.63 -15.34
C PRO A 98 16.13 -2.26 -15.00
N VAL A 99 15.10 -1.43 -14.93
CA VAL A 99 13.71 -1.86 -14.75
C VAL A 99 12.82 -1.01 -15.67
N GLU A 100 11.83 -1.64 -16.27
CA GLU A 100 10.86 -0.98 -17.14
C GLU A 100 9.45 -1.05 -16.55
N PHE A 101 8.72 0.05 -16.64
CA PHE A 101 7.32 0.13 -16.23
C PHE A 101 6.46 0.51 -17.43
N ARG A 102 5.46 -0.31 -17.76
CA ARG A 102 4.55 -0.04 -18.89
C ARG A 102 3.25 0.64 -18.47
N LYS A 103 2.59 0.13 -17.42
CA LYS A 103 1.28 0.62 -16.97
C LYS A 103 1.30 0.76 -15.47
N VAL A 104 1.07 1.98 -14.99
CA VAL A 104 1.00 2.32 -13.58
C VAL A 104 -0.37 2.93 -13.32
N GLU A 105 -1.15 2.29 -12.45
CA GLU A 105 -2.50 2.70 -12.10
C GLU A 105 -2.61 2.85 -10.59
N LEU A 106 -3.40 3.82 -10.15
CA LEU A 106 -3.69 4.05 -8.74
C LEU A 106 -5.20 4.12 -8.56
N LEU A 107 -5.73 3.29 -7.66
CA LEU A 107 -7.13 3.33 -7.25
C LEU A 107 -7.22 3.81 -5.81
N ASN A 108 -7.80 4.98 -5.61
CA ASN A 108 -8.06 5.48 -4.25
C ASN A 108 -9.25 4.72 -3.65
N LEU A 109 -9.03 4.08 -2.50
CA LEU A 109 -10.04 3.32 -1.77
C LEU A 109 -10.84 4.18 -0.78
N ILE A 110 -10.59 5.50 -0.73
CA ILE A 110 -11.32 6.47 0.07
C ILE A 110 -12.34 7.20 -0.82
N GLY A 111 -13.61 7.19 -0.42
CA GLY A 111 -14.66 7.90 -1.15
C GLY A 111 -16.03 7.82 -0.50
N CYS A 112 -17.05 8.28 -1.23
CA CYS A 112 -18.43 8.26 -0.74
C CYS A 112 -18.93 6.82 -0.61
N THR A 113 -19.38 6.43 0.58
CA THR A 113 -19.93 5.09 0.86
C THR A 113 -21.45 5.10 1.03
N ASP A 114 -22.12 6.22 0.78
CA ASP A 114 -23.59 6.29 0.80
C ASP A 114 -24.16 5.67 -0.49
N PRO A 115 -24.91 4.55 -0.41
CA PRO A 115 -25.47 3.90 -1.60
C PRO A 115 -26.46 4.77 -2.40
N LYS A 116 -26.96 5.87 -1.83
CA LYS A 116 -27.84 6.81 -2.51
C LYS A 116 -27.09 7.85 -3.34
N ALA A 117 -25.78 7.98 -3.14
CA ALA A 117 -24.98 8.91 -3.91
C ALA A 117 -24.69 8.35 -5.31
N THR A 118 -24.76 9.20 -6.32
CA THR A 118 -24.50 8.86 -7.73
C THR A 118 -23.05 8.43 -7.98
N ASN A 119 -22.12 8.94 -7.15
CA ASN A 119 -20.71 8.63 -7.24
C ASN A 119 -20.26 7.55 -6.25
N TYR A 120 -21.20 6.85 -5.60
CA TYR A 120 -20.91 5.65 -4.82
C TYR A 120 -20.20 4.59 -5.66
N LYS A 121 -19.22 3.92 -5.06
CA LYS A 121 -18.54 2.74 -5.62
C LYS A 121 -18.41 1.68 -4.54
N SER A 122 -18.71 0.44 -4.89
CA SER A 122 -18.65 -0.70 -3.96
C SER A 122 -17.24 -1.05 -3.49
N TYR A 123 -16.20 -0.55 -4.16
CA TYR A 123 -14.80 -0.79 -3.79
C TYR A 123 -14.27 0.18 -2.74
N TYR A 124 -15.01 1.23 -2.36
CA TYR A 124 -14.54 2.13 -1.30
C TYR A 124 -14.50 1.39 0.03
N VAL A 125 -13.36 1.48 0.71
CA VAL A 125 -13.12 0.81 2.00
C VAL A 125 -13.20 1.81 3.15
N LYS A 126 -12.79 3.06 2.93
CA LYS A 126 -12.85 4.14 3.93
C LYS A 126 -13.82 5.22 3.46
N ALA A 127 -14.78 5.54 4.31
CA ALA A 127 -15.78 6.57 4.02
C ALA A 127 -15.15 7.96 4.01
N ASP A 128 -15.50 8.73 2.99
CA ASP A 128 -15.37 10.18 2.93
C ASP A 128 -16.66 10.73 2.32
N ASN A 129 -17.69 10.82 3.16
CA ASN A 129 -19.03 11.22 2.73
C ASN A 129 -19.13 12.72 2.39
N SER A 130 -18.10 13.52 2.70
CA SER A 130 -18.01 14.89 2.22
C SER A 130 -17.95 14.96 0.68
N LYS A 131 -17.52 13.87 0.03
CA LYS A 131 -17.45 13.73 -1.43
C LYS A 131 -18.74 13.19 -2.04
N CYS A 132 -19.79 12.88 -1.28
CA CYS A 132 -21.01 12.30 -1.83
C CYS A 132 -21.75 13.30 -2.73
N VAL A 133 -22.13 12.83 -3.92
CA VAL A 133 -22.92 13.60 -4.89
C VAL A 133 -24.30 12.97 -5.02
N PHE A 134 -25.33 13.70 -4.64
CA PHE A 134 -26.72 13.26 -4.74
C PHE A 134 -27.42 13.96 -5.91
N GLU A 135 -28.37 13.28 -6.55
CA GLU A 135 -29.24 13.94 -7.54
C GLU A 135 -30.07 15.03 -6.86
N GLN A 136 -30.05 16.25 -7.41
CA GLN A 136 -30.98 17.29 -6.99
C GLN A 136 -32.38 16.90 -7.46
N ARG A 137 -33.28 16.63 -6.51
CA ARG A 137 -34.70 16.50 -6.82
C ARG A 137 -35.25 17.88 -7.12
N ASN A 138 -35.55 18.16 -8.38
CA ASN A 138 -36.40 19.29 -8.74
C ASN A 138 -37.78 19.06 -8.12
N ILE A 139 -38.04 19.68 -6.98
CA ILE A 139 -39.40 19.80 -6.45
C ILE A 139 -40.09 20.82 -7.37
N LYS A 140 -40.93 20.33 -8.28
CA LYS A 140 -41.87 21.20 -8.99
C LYS A 140 -42.92 21.61 -7.97
N GLU A 141 -42.96 22.91 -7.69
CA GLU A 141 -44.07 23.58 -6.98
C GLU A 141 -45.39 23.40 -7.74
#